data_AF-A0A429BBQ8-F1
#
_entry.id   AF-A0A429BBQ8-F1
#
_cell.length_a   1.000
_cell.length_b   1.000
_cell.length_c   1.000
_cell.angle_alpha   90.00
_cell.angle_beta   90.00
_cell.angle_gamma   90.00
#
_symmetry.space_group_name_H-M   'P 1'
#
loop_
_entity.id
_entity.type
_entity.pdbx_description
1 polymer ?
#
loop_
_entity_poly.entity_id
_entity_poly.type
_entity_poly.pdbx_seq_one_letter_code
_entity_poly.pdbx_strand_id
1 'polypeptide(L)'
;MLGPVILAASRSDRMRRLISAAPVTKQVVDRFIPGETVDEIVPIIQDLSDRGLELTMDVVGEDITRPEQAAAARDAYLALIDRLGELELGTRAEMSVKLSMFGQALPSPTTALFEGPSGPAPTFQSGHELALANVRPVVEAAAAIGTTVTLDAEDHTTLDSMFAIHEELRKDFPQTGCVIQAYLFRTEADARRLAESGSRVRLVKGAYKEPAEVAYQQKHEIDKAYVRILKVLMEGAGYPMIGSHDPRLISIAQELARTAGRKLDEYEFQMLYGIRSDEHLRLAAEGHRMRVYTAYGTDWYGYFMRRLAEKPANLRFFARSMISKG
;
A
#
# COMPACT_ATOMS: atom_id res chain seq x y z
N MET A 1 12.91 -1.43 23.68
CA MET A 1 11.92 -1.88 24.69
C MET A 1 10.65 -1.01 24.74
N LEU A 2 10.38 -0.13 23.76
CA LEU A 2 9.14 0.67 23.70
C LEU A 2 8.03 0.06 22.83
N GLY A 3 8.37 -0.87 21.92
CA GLY A 3 7.44 -1.45 20.94
C GLY A 3 6.16 -2.07 21.55
N PRO A 4 6.25 -2.94 22.58
CA PRO A 4 5.06 -3.53 23.20
C PRO A 4 4.15 -2.51 23.88
N VAL A 5 4.72 -1.45 24.46
CA VAL A 5 3.96 -0.38 25.14
C VAL A 5 3.29 0.53 24.12
N ILE A 6 3.96 0.86 23.01
CA ILE A 6 3.39 1.64 21.90
C ILE A 6 2.27 0.85 21.20
N LEU A 7 2.43 -0.47 21.04
CA LEU A 7 1.40 -1.34 20.46
C LEU A 7 0.20 -1.56 21.39
N ALA A 8 0.42 -1.61 22.70
CA ALA A 8 -0.69 -1.60 23.66
C ALA A 8 -1.44 -0.26 23.64
N ALA A 9 -0.71 0.86 23.49
CA ALA A 9 -1.29 2.20 23.36
C ALA A 9 -2.02 2.43 22.03
N SER A 10 -1.66 1.71 20.96
CA SER A 10 -2.34 1.79 19.65
C SER A 10 -3.77 1.23 19.69
N ARG A 11 -4.07 0.36 20.66
CA ARG A 11 -5.39 -0.27 20.84
C ARG A 11 -6.31 0.46 21.83
N SER A 12 -5.96 1.69 22.24
CA SER A 12 -6.70 2.44 23.28
C SER A 12 -7.47 3.63 22.72
N ASP A 13 -8.81 3.57 22.75
CA ASP A 13 -9.69 4.68 22.34
C ASP A 13 -9.52 5.95 23.17
N ARG A 14 -9.13 5.81 24.44
CA ARG A 14 -8.85 6.95 25.32
C ARG A 14 -7.58 7.65 24.89
N MET A 15 -6.55 6.90 24.49
CA MET A 15 -5.30 7.45 23.99
C MET A 15 -5.48 8.05 22.59
N ARG A 16 -6.25 7.39 21.71
CA ARG A 16 -6.68 7.93 20.40
C ARG A 16 -7.29 9.31 20.56
N ARG A 17 -8.29 9.46 21.43
CA ARG A 17 -8.96 10.75 21.68
C ARG A 17 -8.01 11.82 22.23
N LEU A 18 -7.13 11.45 23.15
CA LEU A 18 -6.20 12.38 23.78
C LEU A 18 -5.11 12.88 22.81
N ILE A 19 -4.61 11.99 21.94
CA ILE A 19 -3.60 12.32 20.92
C ILE A 19 -4.24 13.09 19.74
N SER A 20 -5.46 12.77 19.35
CA SER A 20 -6.18 13.49 18.28
C SER A 20 -6.58 14.91 18.71
N ALA A 21 -6.86 15.12 19.99
CA ALA A 21 -7.28 16.42 20.53
C ALA A 21 -6.11 17.37 20.87
N ALA A 22 -4.86 16.88 20.91
CA ALA A 22 -3.71 17.70 21.24
C ALA A 22 -3.15 18.41 19.97
N PRO A 23 -3.01 19.76 19.97
CA PRO A 23 -2.63 20.52 18.77
C PRO A 23 -1.23 20.17 18.20
N VAL A 24 -0.28 19.84 19.08
CA VAL A 24 1.10 19.50 18.69
C VAL A 24 1.16 18.12 18.04
N THR A 25 0.37 17.16 18.50
CA THR A 25 0.30 15.82 17.91
C THR A 25 -0.50 15.81 16.63
N LYS A 26 -1.56 16.63 16.53
CA LYS A 26 -2.31 16.82 15.28
C LYS A 26 -1.40 17.29 14.13
N GLN A 27 -0.56 18.30 14.36
CA GLN A 27 0.42 18.77 13.34
C GLN A 27 1.41 17.70 12.89
N VAL A 28 1.78 16.77 13.78
CA VAL A 28 2.66 15.65 13.44
C VAL A 28 1.90 14.59 12.66
N VAL A 29 0.64 14.33 12.99
CA VAL A 29 -0.23 13.36 12.30
C VAL A 29 -0.59 13.85 10.91
N ASP A 30 -1.02 15.11 10.77
CA ASP A 30 -1.39 15.76 9.49
C ASP A 30 -0.25 15.70 8.46
N ARG A 31 1.01 15.60 8.93
CA ARG A 31 2.17 15.43 8.06
C ARG A 31 2.21 14.08 7.34
N PHE A 32 1.57 13.05 7.88
CA PHE A 32 1.60 11.68 7.33
C PHE A 32 0.22 11.20 6.88
N ILE A 33 -0.85 11.83 7.38
CA ILE A 33 -2.24 11.42 7.15
C ILE A 33 -2.99 12.70 6.82
N PRO A 34 -3.19 12.98 5.51
CA PRO A 34 -3.53 14.32 5.08
C PRO A 34 -5.02 14.67 5.22
N GLY A 35 -5.86 13.68 5.54
CA GLY A 35 -7.30 13.83 5.71
C GLY A 35 -7.94 12.57 6.25
N GLU A 36 -9.16 12.70 6.74
CA GLU A 36 -9.99 11.61 7.25
C GLU A 36 -11.09 11.21 6.27
N THR A 37 -11.42 12.08 5.31
CA THR A 37 -12.47 11.85 4.29
C THR A 37 -11.94 11.98 2.86
N VAL A 38 -12.69 11.45 1.89
CA VAL A 38 -12.35 11.60 0.47
C VAL A 38 -12.33 13.09 0.07
N ASP A 39 -13.27 13.89 0.54
CA ASP A 39 -13.33 15.31 0.17
C ASP A 39 -12.15 16.12 0.70
N GLU A 40 -11.58 15.74 1.86
CA GLU A 40 -10.37 16.35 2.40
C GLU A 40 -9.10 15.95 1.63
N ILE A 41 -9.10 14.77 0.99
CA ILE A 41 -7.94 14.28 0.24
C ILE A 41 -7.89 14.83 -1.20
N VAL A 42 -9.03 15.20 -1.78
CA VAL A 42 -9.12 15.73 -3.16
C VAL A 42 -8.19 16.93 -3.41
N PRO A 43 -8.17 18.00 -2.57
CA PRO A 43 -7.25 19.12 -2.76
C PRO A 43 -5.77 18.70 -2.75
N ILE A 44 -5.43 17.64 -2.02
CA ILE A 44 -4.07 17.14 -1.84
C ILE A 44 -3.67 16.28 -3.03
N ILE A 45 -4.60 15.50 -3.58
CA ILE A 45 -4.44 14.82 -4.86
C ILE A 45 -4.13 15.84 -5.96
N GLN A 46 -4.89 16.94 -6.02
CA GLN A 46 -4.70 18.00 -7.01
C GLN A 46 -3.34 18.70 -6.84
N ASP A 47 -2.99 19.17 -5.63
CA ASP A 47 -1.69 19.82 -5.37
C ASP A 47 -0.51 18.95 -5.80
N LEU A 48 -0.49 17.67 -5.38
CA LEU A 48 0.61 16.77 -5.71
C LEU A 48 0.65 16.46 -7.21
N SER A 49 -0.52 16.30 -7.84
CA SER A 49 -0.62 16.08 -9.29
C SER A 49 -0.11 17.28 -10.10
N ASP A 50 -0.42 18.51 -9.67
CA ASP A 50 0.03 19.75 -10.30
C ASP A 50 1.54 19.94 -10.18
N ARG A 51 2.15 19.33 -9.16
CA ARG A 51 3.60 19.30 -8.94
C ARG A 51 4.30 18.18 -9.71
N GLY A 52 3.59 17.49 -10.59
CA GLY A 52 4.14 16.40 -11.42
C GLY A 52 4.33 15.09 -10.66
N LEU A 53 3.72 14.95 -9.48
CA LEU A 53 3.74 13.70 -8.72
C LEU A 53 2.51 12.86 -9.06
N GLU A 54 2.66 11.56 -8.95
CA GLU A 54 1.56 10.61 -9.01
C GLU A 54 1.19 10.16 -7.61
N LEU A 55 0.05 9.50 -7.44
CA LEU A 55 -0.44 9.10 -6.13
C LEU A 55 -0.93 7.65 -6.09
N THR A 56 -0.75 7.00 -4.94
CA THR A 56 -1.48 5.79 -4.53
C THR A 56 -2.31 6.14 -3.31
N MET A 57 -3.62 5.95 -3.38
CA MET A 57 -4.55 6.13 -2.26
C MET A 57 -4.75 4.83 -1.49
N ASP A 58 -4.70 4.91 -0.17
CA ASP A 58 -4.99 3.80 0.76
C ASP A 58 -6.04 4.27 1.76
N VAL A 59 -7.17 3.56 1.82
CA VAL A 59 -8.19 3.81 2.83
C VAL A 59 -7.75 3.09 4.10
N VAL A 60 -7.48 3.87 5.16
CA VAL A 60 -7.10 3.28 6.44
C VAL A 60 -8.33 2.68 7.10
N GLY A 61 -8.23 1.40 7.45
CA GLY A 61 -9.16 0.74 8.36
C GLY A 61 -8.46 -0.31 9.21
N GLU A 62 -9.18 -0.82 10.22
CA GLU A 62 -8.65 -1.80 11.17
C GLU A 62 -9.62 -2.96 11.41
N ASP A 63 -9.03 -4.13 11.71
CA ASP A 63 -9.66 -5.27 12.38
C ASP A 63 -11.06 -5.66 11.86
N ILE A 64 -11.12 -6.05 10.58
CA ILE A 64 -12.31 -6.67 9.99
C ILE A 64 -12.56 -8.02 10.69
N THR A 65 -13.59 -8.04 11.52
CA THR A 65 -14.03 -9.23 12.28
C THR A 65 -15.41 -9.70 11.84
N ARG A 66 -16.11 -8.90 11.03
CA ARG A 66 -17.45 -9.19 10.56
C ARG A 66 -17.63 -8.83 9.07
N PRO A 67 -18.51 -9.54 8.34
CA PRO A 67 -18.65 -9.36 6.88
C PRO A 67 -19.16 -7.97 6.49
N GLU A 68 -19.97 -7.34 7.33
CA GLU A 68 -20.46 -5.97 7.11
C GLU A 68 -19.34 -4.93 7.13
N GLN A 69 -18.26 -5.17 7.88
CA GLN A 69 -17.11 -4.27 7.89
C GLN A 69 -16.33 -4.39 6.58
N ALA A 70 -16.24 -5.60 6.01
CA ALA A 70 -15.63 -5.83 4.71
C ALA A 70 -16.42 -5.16 3.58
N ALA A 71 -17.75 -5.21 3.64
CA ALA A 71 -18.62 -4.50 2.70
C ALA A 71 -18.46 -2.97 2.83
N ALA A 72 -18.42 -2.44 4.05
CA ALA A 72 -18.19 -1.01 4.29
C ALA A 72 -16.82 -0.55 3.78
N ALA A 73 -15.78 -1.38 3.93
CA ALA A 73 -14.46 -1.10 3.39
C ALA A 73 -14.47 -1.04 1.85
N ARG A 74 -15.12 -2.01 1.18
CA ARG A 74 -15.36 -1.96 -0.27
C ARG A 74 -16.05 -0.66 -0.67
N ASP A 75 -17.14 -0.30 0.01
CA ASP A 75 -17.94 0.87 -0.34
C ASP A 75 -17.15 2.18 -0.18
N ALA A 76 -16.23 2.24 0.80
CA ALA A 76 -15.31 3.37 0.94
C ALA A 76 -14.35 3.51 -0.26
N TYR A 77 -13.84 2.40 -0.80
CA TYR A 77 -13.04 2.45 -2.03
C TYR A 77 -13.87 2.81 -3.26
N LEU A 78 -15.13 2.35 -3.36
CA LEU A 78 -16.02 2.75 -4.45
C LEU A 78 -16.31 4.26 -4.43
N ALA A 79 -16.59 4.83 -3.25
CA ALA A 79 -16.77 6.28 -3.10
C ALA A 79 -15.50 7.07 -3.48
N LEU A 80 -14.31 6.53 -3.17
CA LEU A 80 -13.04 7.11 -3.63
C LEU A 80 -12.92 7.07 -5.15
N ILE A 81 -13.27 5.94 -5.78
CA ILE A 81 -13.20 5.79 -7.24
C ILE A 81 -14.13 6.79 -7.93
N ASP A 82 -15.35 6.98 -7.42
CA ASP A 82 -16.29 7.96 -7.96
C ASP A 82 -15.66 9.36 -7.98
N ARG A 83 -15.01 9.77 -6.88
CA ARG A 83 -14.30 11.05 -6.80
C ARG A 83 -13.08 11.12 -7.71
N LEU A 84 -12.32 10.04 -7.86
CA LEU A 84 -11.19 9.99 -8.79
C LEU A 84 -11.65 10.07 -10.25
N GLY A 85 -12.82 9.52 -10.56
CA GLY A 85 -13.46 9.61 -11.88
C GLY A 85 -13.75 11.06 -12.28
N GLU A 86 -14.24 11.87 -11.34
CA GLU A 86 -14.49 13.31 -11.55
C GLU A 86 -13.21 14.11 -11.85
N LEU A 87 -12.04 13.63 -11.39
CA LEU A 87 -10.75 14.31 -11.57
C LEU A 87 -10.02 13.93 -12.87
N GLU A 88 -10.50 12.90 -13.59
CA GLU A 88 -9.94 12.42 -14.87
C GLU A 88 -8.42 12.19 -14.85
N LEU A 89 -7.88 11.73 -13.72
CA LEU A 89 -6.43 11.57 -13.52
C LEU A 89 -5.84 10.31 -14.17
N GLY A 90 -6.68 9.37 -14.59
CA GLY A 90 -6.27 8.07 -15.12
C GLY A 90 -5.29 7.36 -14.18
N THR A 91 -4.16 6.88 -14.72
CA THR A 91 -3.14 6.14 -13.96
C THR A 91 -2.28 7.02 -13.03
N ARG A 92 -2.43 8.35 -13.07
CA ARG A 92 -1.70 9.25 -12.14
C ARG A 92 -2.19 9.13 -10.71
N ALA A 93 -3.40 8.66 -10.47
CA ALA A 93 -3.93 8.36 -9.15
C ALA A 93 -4.51 6.95 -9.12
N GLU A 94 -3.90 6.06 -8.36
CA GLU A 94 -4.32 4.65 -8.21
C GLU A 94 -4.66 4.30 -6.77
N MET A 95 -5.05 3.06 -6.50
CA MET A 95 -5.33 2.58 -5.15
C MET A 95 -4.43 1.43 -4.70
N SER A 96 -4.16 1.40 -3.40
CA SER A 96 -3.65 0.24 -2.69
C SER A 96 -4.76 -0.36 -1.83
N VAL A 97 -4.89 -1.69 -1.83
CA VAL A 97 -5.88 -2.40 -1.01
C VAL A 97 -5.22 -3.53 -0.23
N LYS A 98 -5.66 -3.75 1.00
CA LYS A 98 -5.27 -4.91 1.82
C LYS A 98 -6.41 -5.89 1.86
N LEU A 99 -6.21 -7.15 1.50
CA LEU A 99 -7.31 -8.11 1.36
C LEU A 99 -7.95 -8.47 2.72
N SER A 100 -7.24 -8.31 3.83
CA SER A 100 -7.83 -8.38 5.17
C SER A 100 -9.00 -7.39 5.33
N MET A 101 -8.92 -6.20 4.74
CA MET A 101 -10.00 -5.21 4.71
C MET A 101 -11.24 -5.70 3.96
N PHE A 102 -11.06 -6.67 3.06
CA PHE A 102 -12.12 -7.26 2.24
C PHE A 102 -12.62 -8.59 2.83
N GLY A 103 -12.14 -8.98 4.01
CA GLY A 103 -12.59 -10.16 4.75
C GLY A 103 -11.73 -11.41 4.56
N GLN A 104 -10.51 -11.28 4.03
CA GLN A 104 -9.63 -12.42 3.74
C GLN A 104 -9.40 -13.35 4.94
N ALA A 105 -9.31 -12.78 6.15
CA ALA A 105 -9.07 -13.51 7.39
C ALA A 105 -10.35 -13.94 8.14
N LEU A 106 -11.54 -13.67 7.58
CA LEU A 106 -12.79 -14.04 8.24
C LEU A 106 -13.01 -15.57 8.23
N PRO A 107 -13.58 -16.13 9.31
CA PRO A 107 -13.81 -17.55 9.42
C PRO A 107 -14.87 -18.04 8.44
N SER A 108 -14.79 -19.32 8.11
CA SER A 108 -15.77 -20.02 7.29
C SER A 108 -16.85 -20.72 8.13
N PRO A 109 -18.09 -20.85 7.63
CA PRO A 109 -18.66 -20.12 6.50
C PRO A 109 -19.02 -18.69 6.89
N THR A 110 -19.07 -17.78 5.90
CA THR A 110 -19.45 -16.38 6.11
C THR A 110 -20.55 -15.98 5.14
N THR A 111 -21.69 -15.50 5.66
CA THR A 111 -22.78 -14.96 4.84
C THR A 111 -22.59 -13.46 4.67
N ALA A 112 -22.48 -12.99 3.43
CA ALA A 112 -22.57 -11.56 3.15
C ALA A 112 -23.97 -11.06 3.46
N LEU A 113 -24.12 -9.75 3.69
CA LEU A 113 -25.43 -9.13 3.93
C LEU A 113 -25.89 -8.24 2.77
N PHE A 114 -25.11 -8.13 1.69
CA PHE A 114 -25.58 -7.49 0.47
C PHE A 114 -26.37 -8.49 -0.37
N GLU A 115 -27.60 -8.13 -0.74
CA GLU A 115 -28.41 -8.90 -1.67
C GLU A 115 -27.65 -9.00 -3.00
N GLY A 116 -27.44 -10.23 -3.46
CA GLY A 116 -26.96 -10.42 -4.83
C GLY A 116 -28.06 -10.01 -5.82
N PRO A 117 -27.73 -9.74 -7.09
CA PRO A 117 -28.73 -9.39 -8.11
C PRO A 117 -29.82 -10.45 -8.34
N SER A 118 -29.75 -11.61 -7.67
CA SER A 118 -30.56 -12.80 -7.97
C SER A 118 -31.18 -13.50 -6.74
N GLY A 119 -31.14 -12.94 -5.52
CA GLY A 119 -31.76 -13.57 -4.35
C GLY A 119 -31.03 -13.36 -3.01
N PRO A 120 -31.23 -14.26 -2.02
CA PRO A 120 -30.70 -14.09 -0.67
C PRO A 120 -29.18 -13.94 -0.70
N ALA A 121 -28.67 -13.19 0.29
CA ALA A 121 -27.27 -12.83 0.32
C ALA A 121 -26.35 -14.07 0.31
N PRO A 122 -25.28 -14.07 -0.51
CA PRO A 122 -24.47 -15.26 -0.75
C PRO A 122 -23.72 -15.70 0.51
N THR A 123 -23.64 -17.01 0.73
CA THR A 123 -22.77 -17.62 1.73
C THR A 123 -21.47 -18.07 1.09
N PHE A 124 -20.37 -17.53 1.58
CA PHE A 124 -19.00 -17.87 1.18
C PHE A 124 -18.43 -18.97 2.06
N GLN A 125 -17.69 -19.89 1.45
CA GLN A 125 -17.05 -21.01 2.14
C GLN A 125 -15.68 -20.63 2.71
N SER A 126 -15.16 -19.44 2.40
CA SER A 126 -13.91 -18.92 2.95
C SER A 126 -13.83 -17.40 2.96
N GLY A 127 -13.02 -16.86 3.87
CA GLY A 127 -12.60 -15.46 3.81
C GLY A 127 -11.92 -15.09 2.49
N HIS A 128 -11.23 -16.04 1.86
CA HIS A 128 -10.67 -15.87 0.50
C HIS A 128 -11.75 -15.57 -0.54
N GLU A 129 -12.83 -16.36 -0.59
CA GLU A 129 -13.94 -16.13 -1.53
C GLU A 129 -14.64 -14.79 -1.27
N LEU A 130 -14.86 -14.46 0.01
CA LEU A 130 -15.45 -13.18 0.40
C LEU A 130 -14.55 -12.00 -0.03
N ALA A 131 -13.24 -12.10 0.19
CA ALA A 131 -12.29 -11.07 -0.19
C ALA A 131 -12.28 -10.85 -1.70
N LEU A 132 -12.27 -11.92 -2.50
CA LEU A 132 -12.37 -11.84 -3.94
C LEU A 132 -13.68 -11.16 -4.38
N ALA A 133 -14.81 -11.57 -3.79
CA ALA A 133 -16.13 -11.02 -4.13
C ALA A 133 -16.25 -9.54 -3.77
N ASN A 134 -15.63 -9.07 -2.68
CA ASN A 134 -15.66 -7.67 -2.28
C ASN A 134 -14.64 -6.81 -3.04
N VAL A 135 -13.45 -7.33 -3.37
CA VAL A 135 -12.41 -6.53 -4.04
C VAL A 135 -12.66 -6.41 -5.54
N ARG A 136 -13.30 -7.40 -6.17
CA ARG A 136 -13.56 -7.40 -7.63
C ARG A 136 -14.35 -6.16 -8.10
N PRO A 137 -15.46 -5.74 -7.46
CA PRO A 137 -16.15 -4.50 -7.82
C PRO A 137 -15.27 -3.25 -7.75
N VAL A 138 -14.32 -3.19 -6.80
CA VAL A 138 -13.36 -2.08 -6.69
C VAL A 138 -12.41 -2.07 -7.89
N VAL A 139 -11.88 -3.23 -8.28
CA VAL A 139 -10.99 -3.33 -9.45
C VAL A 139 -11.74 -3.01 -10.74
N GLU A 140 -12.99 -3.47 -10.86
CA GLU A 140 -13.84 -3.19 -12.02
C GLU A 140 -14.14 -1.68 -12.16
N ALA A 141 -14.56 -1.03 -11.06
CA ALA A 141 -14.82 0.40 -11.05
C ALA A 141 -13.53 1.21 -11.34
N ALA A 142 -12.38 0.79 -10.79
CA ALA A 142 -11.10 1.41 -11.08
C ALA A 142 -10.74 1.32 -12.58
N ALA A 143 -10.92 0.15 -13.18
CA ALA A 143 -10.67 -0.05 -14.60
C ALA A 143 -11.61 0.80 -15.47
N ALA A 144 -12.87 0.96 -15.07
CA ALA A 144 -13.87 1.76 -15.79
C ALA A 144 -13.48 3.25 -15.91
N ILE A 145 -12.77 3.81 -14.92
CA ILE A 145 -12.25 5.19 -14.95
C ILE A 145 -10.80 5.28 -15.46
N GLY A 146 -10.23 4.19 -15.97
CA GLY A 146 -8.86 4.17 -16.50
C GLY A 146 -7.75 4.23 -15.45
N THR A 147 -8.05 3.85 -14.20
CA THR A 147 -7.04 3.66 -13.15
C THR A 147 -6.89 2.19 -12.76
N THR A 148 -6.11 1.91 -11.71
CA THR A 148 -5.69 0.56 -11.33
C THR A 148 -5.68 0.38 -9.82
N VAL A 149 -5.65 -0.89 -9.41
CA VAL A 149 -5.54 -1.32 -8.00
C VAL A 149 -4.29 -2.17 -7.83
N THR A 150 -3.56 -1.96 -6.73
CA THR A 150 -2.45 -2.80 -6.29
C THR A 150 -2.82 -3.51 -4.99
N LEU A 151 -2.70 -4.85 -4.96
CA LEU A 151 -2.91 -5.64 -3.75
C LEU A 151 -1.68 -5.56 -2.85
N ASP A 152 -1.81 -4.96 -1.67
CA ASP A 152 -0.76 -4.89 -0.66
C ASP A 152 -0.45 -6.26 -0.07
N ALA A 153 0.84 -6.51 0.12
CA ALA A 153 1.33 -7.68 0.84
C ALA A 153 1.20 -7.45 2.34
N GLU A 154 0.44 -8.34 2.98
CA GLU A 154 0.30 -8.39 4.43
C GLU A 154 1.35 -9.35 5.02
N ASP A 155 1.10 -9.99 6.16
CA ASP A 155 2.06 -10.95 6.72
C ASP A 155 2.12 -12.25 5.88
N HIS A 156 3.19 -13.02 6.07
CA HIS A 156 3.50 -14.20 5.25
C HIS A 156 2.36 -15.25 5.17
N THR A 157 1.47 -15.31 6.15
CA THR A 157 0.38 -16.30 6.19
C THR A 157 -0.74 -16.01 5.18
N THR A 158 -0.81 -14.77 4.69
CA THR A 158 -1.87 -14.29 3.79
C THR A 158 -1.47 -14.33 2.31
N LEU A 159 -0.18 -14.47 2.01
CA LEU A 159 0.37 -14.21 0.68
C LEU A 159 -0.12 -15.17 -0.40
N ASP A 160 -0.30 -16.46 -0.07
CA ASP A 160 -0.79 -17.43 -1.05
C ASP A 160 -2.25 -17.12 -1.46
N SER A 161 -3.08 -16.75 -0.49
CA SER A 161 -4.44 -16.28 -0.75
C SER A 161 -4.44 -14.98 -1.57
N MET A 162 -3.52 -14.04 -1.27
CA MET A 162 -3.38 -12.80 -2.03
C MET A 162 -2.94 -13.04 -3.48
N PHE A 163 -1.97 -13.93 -3.72
CA PHE A 163 -1.54 -14.27 -5.08
C PHE A 163 -2.62 -15.01 -5.87
N ALA A 164 -3.39 -15.89 -5.24
CA ALA A 164 -4.51 -16.56 -5.91
C ALA A 164 -5.62 -15.56 -6.32
N ILE A 165 -5.96 -14.60 -5.44
CA ILE A 165 -6.89 -13.51 -5.77
C ILE A 165 -6.33 -12.63 -6.88
N HIS A 166 -5.03 -12.29 -6.81
CA HIS A 166 -4.35 -11.50 -7.83
C HIS A 166 -4.41 -12.16 -9.21
N GLU A 167 -4.13 -13.45 -9.29
CA GLU A 167 -4.19 -14.22 -10.53
C GLU A 167 -5.61 -14.27 -11.10
N GLU A 168 -6.62 -14.45 -10.25
CA GLU A 168 -8.03 -14.45 -10.67
C GLU A 168 -8.48 -13.09 -11.21
N LEU A 169 -8.11 -11.99 -10.55
CA LEU A 169 -8.44 -10.64 -11.00
C LEU A 169 -7.75 -10.28 -12.32
N ARG A 170 -6.51 -10.73 -12.52
CA ARG A 170 -5.72 -10.44 -13.73
C ARG A 170 -6.28 -11.04 -15.02
N LYS A 171 -7.15 -12.05 -14.92
CA LYS A 171 -7.85 -12.62 -16.09
C LYS A 171 -8.66 -11.57 -16.84
N ASP A 172 -9.33 -10.68 -16.09
CA ASP A 172 -10.16 -9.61 -16.64
C ASP A 172 -9.47 -8.24 -16.56
N PHE A 173 -8.60 -8.05 -15.55
CA PHE A 173 -7.94 -6.78 -15.24
C PHE A 173 -6.41 -6.96 -15.21
N PRO A 174 -5.74 -7.13 -16.36
CA PRO A 174 -4.32 -7.47 -16.42
C PRO A 174 -3.41 -6.43 -15.75
N GLN A 175 -3.87 -5.19 -15.56
CA GLN A 175 -3.12 -4.12 -14.91
C GLN A 175 -3.22 -4.12 -13.37
N THR A 176 -3.92 -5.07 -12.76
CA THR A 176 -3.94 -5.23 -11.30
C THR A 176 -2.54 -5.59 -10.81
N GLY A 177 -2.01 -4.75 -9.93
CA GLY A 177 -0.69 -4.91 -9.35
C GLY A 177 -0.70 -5.74 -8.08
N CYS A 178 0.49 -6.17 -7.65
CA CYS A 178 0.69 -6.78 -6.34
C CYS A 178 1.98 -6.27 -5.69
N VAL A 179 2.06 -6.39 -4.37
CA VAL A 179 3.29 -6.09 -3.61
C VAL A 179 4.02 -7.38 -3.25
N ILE A 180 5.35 -7.33 -3.25
CA ILE A 180 6.22 -8.40 -2.75
C ILE A 180 7.26 -7.85 -1.77
N GLN A 181 7.69 -8.67 -0.81
CA GLN A 181 8.48 -8.21 0.34
C GLN A 181 9.87 -8.85 0.37
N ALA A 182 10.92 -8.02 0.23
CA ALA A 182 12.30 -8.49 0.07
C ALA A 182 12.86 -9.30 1.24
N TYR A 183 12.31 -9.14 2.45
CA TYR A 183 12.76 -9.90 3.62
C TYR A 183 12.36 -11.39 3.61
N LEU A 184 11.43 -11.86 2.76
CA LEU A 184 11.00 -13.26 2.76
C LEU A 184 11.89 -14.08 1.83
N PHE A 185 12.19 -15.31 2.24
CA PHE A 185 13.03 -16.22 1.45
C PHE A 185 12.39 -16.58 0.09
N ARG A 186 11.05 -16.64 0.03
CA ARG A 186 10.29 -16.98 -1.19
C ARG A 186 10.34 -15.93 -2.28
N THR A 187 10.59 -14.66 -1.92
CA THR A 187 10.28 -13.51 -2.78
C THR A 187 11.07 -13.47 -4.08
N GLU A 188 12.30 -14.02 -4.12
CA GLU A 188 13.06 -14.07 -5.37
C GLU A 188 12.39 -14.98 -6.40
N ALA A 189 11.78 -16.09 -5.98
CA ALA A 189 11.01 -16.96 -6.87
C ALA A 189 9.70 -16.30 -7.31
N ASP A 190 8.98 -15.66 -6.38
CA ASP A 190 7.77 -14.89 -6.71
C ASP A 190 8.07 -13.77 -7.73
N ALA A 191 9.18 -13.07 -7.57
CA ALA A 191 9.60 -12.02 -8.50
C ALA A 191 9.87 -12.56 -9.91
N ARG A 192 10.47 -13.75 -10.05
CA ARG A 192 10.70 -14.36 -11.38
C ARG A 192 9.38 -14.70 -12.07
N ARG A 193 8.41 -15.24 -11.34
CA ARG A 193 7.06 -15.53 -11.85
C ARG A 193 6.30 -14.25 -12.24
N LEU A 194 6.51 -13.15 -11.52
CA LEU A 194 5.79 -11.90 -11.73
C LEU A 194 6.52 -10.93 -12.67
N ALA A 195 7.75 -11.22 -13.11
CA ALA A 195 8.55 -10.38 -14.00
C ALA A 195 8.13 -10.46 -15.49
N GLU A 196 6.82 -10.63 -15.73
CA GLU A 196 6.23 -10.88 -17.05
C GLU A 196 5.43 -9.67 -17.56
N SER A 197 5.14 -9.64 -18.86
CA SER A 197 4.42 -8.53 -19.50
C SER A 197 3.05 -8.29 -18.83
N GLY A 198 2.68 -7.02 -18.65
CA GLY A 198 1.44 -6.62 -17.95
C GLY A 198 1.47 -6.80 -16.43
N SER A 199 2.51 -7.41 -15.85
CA SER A 199 2.64 -7.49 -14.39
C SER A 199 3.18 -6.20 -13.80
N ARG A 200 2.49 -5.68 -12.78
CA ARG A 200 2.92 -4.52 -12.00
C ARG A 200 3.29 -4.98 -10.60
N VAL A 201 4.56 -4.83 -10.23
CA VAL A 201 5.08 -5.40 -8.99
C VAL A 201 5.71 -4.32 -8.12
N ARG A 202 5.12 -4.05 -6.96
CA ARG A 202 5.73 -3.20 -5.94
C ARG A 202 6.70 -4.02 -5.10
N LEU A 203 7.97 -3.65 -5.12
CA LEU A 203 8.97 -4.22 -4.23
C LEU A 203 9.13 -3.34 -3.00
N VAL A 204 8.94 -3.93 -1.82
CA VAL A 204 9.20 -3.28 -0.52
C VAL A 204 10.17 -4.11 0.30
N LYS A 205 10.72 -3.56 1.40
CA LYS A 205 11.56 -4.35 2.32
C LYS A 205 10.75 -5.40 3.10
N GLY A 206 9.50 -5.09 3.45
CA GLY A 206 8.70 -5.81 4.42
C GLY A 206 8.45 -4.96 5.67
N ALA A 207 7.25 -5.09 6.24
CA ALA A 207 6.77 -4.26 7.36
C ALA A 207 6.31 -5.08 8.58
N TYR A 208 6.06 -6.38 8.42
CA TYR A 208 5.56 -7.24 9.49
C TYR A 208 6.70 -7.83 10.30
N LYS A 209 6.37 -8.35 11.50
CA LYS A 209 7.33 -9.05 12.34
C LYS A 209 7.27 -10.54 12.04
N GLU A 210 8.07 -10.96 11.06
CA GLU A 210 8.05 -12.33 10.57
C GLU A 210 8.98 -13.27 11.35
N PRO A 211 8.61 -14.56 11.47
CA PRO A 211 9.48 -15.58 12.04
C PRO A 211 10.77 -15.77 11.23
N ALA A 212 11.85 -16.20 11.89
CA ALA A 212 13.16 -16.38 11.26
C ALA A 212 13.17 -17.54 10.25
N GLU A 213 12.19 -18.44 10.37
CA GLU A 213 11.93 -19.58 9.51
C GLU A 213 11.50 -19.17 8.10
N VAL A 214 10.93 -17.97 7.93
CA VAL A 214 10.39 -17.49 6.64
C VAL A 214 11.08 -16.21 6.14
N ALA A 215 11.81 -15.50 7.00
CA ALA A 215 12.34 -14.18 6.69
C ALA A 215 13.77 -13.92 7.20
N TYR A 216 14.54 -13.20 6.38
CA TYR A 216 15.81 -12.59 6.77
C TYR A 216 15.60 -11.63 7.94
N GLN A 217 16.36 -11.82 9.01
CA GLN A 217 16.25 -11.01 10.22
C GLN A 217 17.22 -9.83 10.22
N GLN A 218 18.36 -9.95 9.52
CA GLN A 218 19.39 -8.91 9.51
C GLN A 218 19.17 -7.91 8.38
N LYS A 219 19.23 -6.62 8.72
CA LYS A 219 19.02 -5.51 7.76
C LYS A 219 19.88 -5.64 6.49
N HIS A 220 21.14 -6.02 6.65
CA HIS A 220 22.06 -6.12 5.51
C HIS A 220 21.70 -7.27 4.57
N GLU A 221 21.11 -8.36 5.07
CA GLU A 221 20.61 -9.47 4.26
C GLU A 221 19.34 -9.07 3.51
N ILE A 222 18.43 -8.36 4.18
CA ILE A 222 17.21 -7.78 3.56
C ILE A 222 17.61 -6.80 2.45
N ASP A 223 18.57 -5.90 2.69
CA ASP A 223 19.06 -4.97 1.68
C ASP A 223 19.67 -5.72 0.47
N LYS A 224 20.45 -6.79 0.69
CA LYS A 224 21.00 -7.63 -0.39
C LYS A 224 19.90 -8.36 -1.16
N ALA A 225 18.90 -8.92 -0.46
CA ALA A 225 17.76 -9.58 -1.08
C ALA A 225 16.96 -8.61 -1.95
N TYR A 226 16.69 -7.40 -1.45
CA TYR A 226 16.02 -6.35 -2.19
C TYR A 226 16.73 -6.06 -3.52
N VAL A 227 18.06 -5.93 -3.52
CA VAL A 227 18.82 -5.68 -4.75
C VAL A 227 18.76 -6.86 -5.73
N ARG A 228 18.84 -8.11 -5.24
CA ARG A 228 18.70 -9.30 -6.11
C ARG A 228 17.32 -9.36 -6.77
N ILE A 229 16.27 -9.11 -5.98
CA ILE A 229 14.88 -9.13 -6.46
C ILE A 229 14.63 -7.98 -7.44
N LEU A 230 15.11 -6.78 -7.12
CA LEU A 230 14.97 -5.62 -8.00
C LEU A 230 15.65 -5.85 -9.34
N LYS A 231 16.82 -6.48 -9.36
CA LYS A 231 17.50 -6.87 -10.59
C LYS A 231 16.62 -7.78 -11.46
N VAL A 232 16.02 -8.82 -10.86
CA VAL A 232 15.08 -9.72 -11.56
C VAL A 232 13.91 -8.94 -12.18
N LEU A 233 13.29 -8.02 -11.42
CA LEU A 233 12.16 -7.24 -11.92
C LEU A 233 12.57 -6.28 -13.05
N MET A 234 13.72 -5.62 -12.93
CA MET A 234 14.23 -4.70 -13.96
C MET A 234 14.57 -5.40 -15.27
N GLU A 235 15.14 -6.61 -15.20
CA GLU A 235 15.47 -7.44 -16.36
C GLU A 235 14.25 -8.12 -17.01
N GLY A 236 13.12 -8.19 -16.30
CA GLY A 236 11.87 -8.77 -16.79
C GLY A 236 11.12 -7.89 -17.79
N ALA A 237 9.94 -8.34 -18.23
CA ALA A 237 9.03 -7.58 -19.10
C ALA A 237 7.93 -6.83 -18.33
N GLY A 238 7.83 -7.05 -17.02
CA GLY A 238 6.86 -6.36 -16.15
C GLY A 238 7.25 -4.91 -15.86
N TYR A 239 6.44 -4.30 -15.00
CA TYR A 239 6.51 -2.91 -14.54
C TYR A 239 6.91 -2.85 -13.05
N PRO A 240 8.20 -2.59 -12.74
CA PRO A 240 8.68 -2.50 -11.36
C PRO A 240 8.25 -1.20 -10.67
N MET A 241 7.73 -1.31 -9.46
CA MET A 241 7.38 -0.17 -8.59
C MET A 241 8.28 -0.21 -7.33
N ILE A 242 9.22 0.72 -7.22
CA ILE A 242 10.28 0.71 -6.21
C ILE A 242 9.78 1.40 -4.94
N GLY A 243 9.27 0.62 -3.98
CA GLY A 243 8.78 1.10 -2.69
C GLY A 243 9.89 1.24 -1.65
N SER A 244 10.63 2.35 -1.68
CA SER A 244 11.74 2.59 -0.75
C SER A 244 12.13 4.06 -0.61
N HIS A 245 12.41 4.47 0.63
CA HIS A 245 13.03 5.77 0.95
C HIS A 245 14.55 5.71 1.14
N ASP A 246 15.18 4.53 1.00
CA ASP A 246 16.63 4.36 1.21
C ASP A 246 17.40 4.94 0.00
N PRO A 247 18.19 6.02 0.17
CA PRO A 247 18.87 6.69 -0.95
C PRO A 247 19.80 5.75 -1.71
N ARG A 248 20.40 4.77 -1.03
CA ARG A 248 21.28 3.78 -1.68
C ARG A 248 20.48 2.89 -2.62
N LEU A 249 19.28 2.46 -2.21
CA LEU A 249 18.42 1.62 -3.05
C LEU A 249 17.84 2.41 -4.23
N ILE A 250 17.56 3.70 -4.05
CA ILE A 250 17.13 4.59 -5.14
C ILE A 250 18.25 4.68 -6.20
N SER A 251 19.48 4.98 -5.80
CA SER A 251 20.62 5.02 -6.74
C SER A 251 20.89 3.68 -7.40
N ILE A 252 20.80 2.56 -6.67
CA ILE A 252 20.93 1.21 -7.24
C ILE A 252 19.81 0.94 -8.25
N ALA A 253 18.58 1.36 -7.98
CA ALA A 253 17.46 1.18 -8.91
C ALA A 253 17.68 1.93 -10.22
N GLN A 254 18.15 3.18 -10.17
CA GLN A 254 18.50 3.96 -11.36
C GLN A 254 19.59 3.25 -12.18
N GLU A 255 20.62 2.71 -11.52
CA GLU A 255 21.70 2.00 -12.21
C GLU A 255 21.26 0.65 -12.80
N LEU A 256 20.41 -0.10 -12.10
CA LEU A 256 19.83 -1.34 -12.60
C LEU A 256 18.90 -1.07 -13.80
N ALA A 257 18.08 -0.01 -13.74
CA ALA A 257 17.24 0.41 -14.85
C ALA A 257 18.07 0.79 -16.08
N ARG A 258 19.14 1.58 -15.88
CA ARG A 258 20.10 1.95 -16.94
C ARG A 258 20.75 0.72 -17.58
N THR A 259 21.17 -0.24 -16.75
CA THR A 259 21.81 -1.49 -17.21
C THR A 259 20.84 -2.38 -17.98
N ALA A 260 19.57 -2.43 -17.56
CA ALA A 260 18.50 -3.17 -18.23
C ALA A 260 17.93 -2.43 -19.46
N GLY A 261 18.40 -1.21 -19.76
CA GLY A 261 17.92 -0.41 -20.88
C GLY A 261 16.49 0.14 -20.71
N ARG A 262 16.01 0.25 -19.47
CA ARG A 262 14.66 0.74 -19.15
C ARG A 262 14.55 2.25 -19.34
N LYS A 263 13.43 2.68 -19.92
CA LYS A 263 13.03 4.08 -19.97
C LYS A 263 12.44 4.53 -18.63
N LEU A 264 12.40 5.85 -18.40
CA LEU A 264 11.95 6.43 -17.12
C LEU A 264 10.46 6.22 -16.84
N ASP A 265 9.68 5.90 -17.87
CA ASP A 265 8.25 5.59 -17.81
C ASP A 265 7.96 4.08 -17.73
N GLU A 266 8.99 3.21 -17.74
CA GLU A 266 8.85 1.75 -17.66
C GLU A 266 9.03 1.19 -16.23
N TYR A 267 9.26 2.07 -15.26
CA TYR A 267 9.28 1.79 -13.82
C TYR A 267 8.92 3.07 -13.04
N GLU A 268 8.70 2.96 -11.74
CA GLU A 268 8.44 4.15 -10.91
C GLU A 268 9.01 4.01 -9.50
N PHE A 269 9.29 5.15 -8.87
CA PHE A 269 9.60 5.23 -7.46
C PHE A 269 8.32 5.46 -6.67
N GLN A 270 8.19 4.76 -5.53
CA GLN A 270 7.07 4.94 -4.63
C GLN A 270 7.54 5.24 -3.22
N MET A 271 7.01 6.32 -2.63
CA MET A 271 7.35 6.76 -1.28
C MET A 271 6.12 7.24 -0.53
N LEU A 272 6.09 7.00 0.77
CA LEU A 272 5.03 7.48 1.66
C LEU A 272 4.96 9.00 1.70
N TYR A 273 3.73 9.52 1.74
CA TYR A 273 3.42 10.91 2.02
C TYR A 273 4.11 11.40 3.31
N GLY A 274 4.62 12.64 3.28
CA GLY A 274 5.30 13.27 4.41
C GLY A 274 6.76 12.86 4.67
N ILE A 275 7.28 11.84 3.97
CA ILE A 275 8.62 11.29 4.18
C ILE A 275 9.51 11.61 2.98
N ARG A 276 10.58 12.40 3.19
CA ARG A 276 11.52 12.82 2.15
C ARG A 276 10.83 13.53 0.97
N SER A 277 9.89 14.44 1.25
CA SER A 277 9.14 15.17 0.22
C SER A 277 10.02 15.87 -0.83
N ASP A 278 11.19 16.37 -0.44
CA ASP A 278 12.15 16.97 -1.40
C ASP A 278 12.68 15.94 -2.41
N GLU A 279 12.83 14.68 -1.99
CA GLU A 279 13.22 13.58 -2.88
C GLU A 279 12.13 13.26 -3.89
N HIS A 280 10.85 13.41 -3.51
CA HIS A 280 9.75 13.23 -4.43
C HIS A 280 9.88 14.22 -5.60
N LEU A 281 10.08 15.49 -5.27
CA LEU A 281 10.21 16.56 -6.27
C LEU A 281 11.49 16.42 -7.09
N ARG A 282 12.61 16.02 -6.46
CA ARG A 282 13.87 15.79 -7.16
C ARG A 282 13.71 14.71 -8.24
N LEU A 283 13.14 13.56 -7.88
CA LEU A 283 12.93 12.45 -8.83
C LEU A 283 11.96 12.83 -9.96
N ALA A 284 10.87 13.54 -9.63
CA ALA A 284 9.93 14.03 -10.63
C ALA A 284 10.57 15.05 -11.60
N ALA A 285 11.39 15.97 -11.08
CA ALA A 285 12.12 16.95 -11.88
C ALA A 285 13.19 16.30 -12.79
N GLU A 286 13.70 15.12 -12.41
CA GLU A 286 14.58 14.29 -13.24
C GLU A 286 13.82 13.48 -14.32
N GLY A 287 12.49 13.60 -14.35
CA GLY A 287 11.62 12.90 -15.32
C GLY A 287 11.24 11.48 -14.92
N HIS A 288 11.56 11.04 -13.70
CA HIS A 288 11.08 9.76 -13.20
C HIS A 288 9.60 9.82 -12.82
N ARG A 289 8.88 8.73 -13.02
CA ARG A 289 7.58 8.55 -12.36
C ARG A 289 7.80 8.40 -10.84
N MET A 290 7.22 9.33 -10.09
CA MET A 290 7.31 9.39 -8.64
C MET A 290 5.91 9.37 -8.04
N ARG A 291 5.55 8.25 -7.43
CA ARG A 291 4.23 8.02 -6.83
C ARG A 291 4.25 8.17 -5.30
N VAL A 292 3.41 9.05 -4.78
CA VAL A 292 3.27 9.31 -3.35
C VAL A 292 2.15 8.43 -2.77
N TYR A 293 2.53 7.46 -1.95
CA TYR A 293 1.60 6.62 -1.22
C TYR A 293 0.99 7.41 -0.07
N THR A 294 -0.31 7.65 -0.15
CA THR A 294 -1.04 8.55 0.74
C THR A 294 -2.21 7.81 1.36
N ALA A 295 -2.09 7.58 2.67
CA ALA A 295 -3.12 6.93 3.46
C ALA A 295 -4.02 8.00 4.09
N TYR A 296 -5.34 7.80 4.03
CA TYR A 296 -6.34 8.71 4.60
C TYR A 296 -7.45 7.90 5.25
N GLY A 297 -8.22 8.51 6.15
CA GLY A 297 -9.31 7.83 6.86
C GLY A 297 -9.30 8.10 8.36
N THR A 298 -10.43 7.85 9.00
CA THR A 298 -10.64 8.13 10.43
C THR A 298 -9.84 7.20 11.35
N ASP A 299 -9.51 5.99 10.92
CA ASP A 299 -8.82 4.97 11.73
C ASP A 299 -7.29 5.02 11.62
N TRP A 300 -6.79 6.23 11.39
CA TRP A 300 -5.39 6.54 11.22
C TRP A 300 -4.51 6.23 12.43
N TYR A 301 -5.08 6.21 13.64
CA TYR A 301 -4.33 6.15 14.89
C TYR A 301 -3.53 4.84 15.05
N GLY A 302 -4.15 3.68 14.83
CA GLY A 302 -3.45 2.41 14.94
C GLY A 302 -2.44 2.20 13.81
N TYR A 303 -2.75 2.65 12.59
CA TYR A 303 -1.79 2.72 11.47
C TYR A 303 -0.56 3.59 11.84
N PHE A 304 -0.79 4.81 12.33
CA PHE A 304 0.25 5.75 12.75
C PHE A 304 1.13 5.18 13.88
N MET A 305 0.49 4.57 14.89
CA MET A 305 1.21 3.99 16.02
C MET A 305 2.02 2.74 15.63
N ARG A 306 1.53 1.90 14.70
CA ARG A 306 2.32 0.80 14.11
C ARG A 306 3.54 1.34 13.36
N ARG A 307 3.39 2.39 12.54
CA ARG A 307 4.51 3.07 11.86
C ARG A 307 5.55 3.63 12.83
N LEU A 308 5.13 4.12 14.00
CA LEU A 308 6.02 4.55 15.08
C LEU A 308 6.72 3.37 15.77
N ALA A 309 6.02 2.27 16.02
CA ALA A 309 6.52 1.09 16.71
C ALA A 309 7.48 0.23 15.87
N GLU A 310 7.24 0.15 14.55
CA GLU A 310 7.94 -0.75 13.62
C GLU A 310 9.45 -0.49 13.53
N LYS A 311 9.92 0.76 13.73
CA LYS A 311 11.36 1.07 13.79
C LYS A 311 11.68 2.22 14.77
N PRO A 312 12.55 2.02 15.77
CA PRO A 312 13.06 3.11 16.63
C PRO A 312 13.76 4.23 15.85
N ALA A 313 14.30 3.90 14.67
CA ALA A 313 14.87 4.87 13.74
C ALA A 313 13.80 5.81 13.15
N ASN A 314 12.57 5.33 12.92
CA ASN A 314 11.45 6.19 12.53
C ASN A 314 11.20 7.20 13.66
N LEU A 315 11.18 6.76 14.93
CA LEU A 315 11.07 7.66 16.09
C LEU A 315 12.14 8.76 16.10
N ARG A 316 13.38 8.42 15.71
CA ARG A 316 14.50 9.39 15.61
C ARG A 316 14.37 10.32 14.39
N PHE A 317 13.79 9.83 13.28
CA PHE A 317 13.38 10.64 12.12
C PHE A 317 12.25 11.61 12.49
N PHE A 318 11.22 11.13 13.21
CA PHE A 318 10.12 11.95 13.73
C PHE A 318 10.62 12.99 14.75
N ALA A 319 11.52 12.60 15.66
CA ALA A 319 12.15 13.55 16.59
C ALA A 319 12.98 14.62 15.86
N ARG A 320 13.64 14.27 14.74
CA ARG A 320 14.32 15.25 13.88
C ARG A 320 13.36 16.13 13.09
N SER A 321 12.23 15.61 12.61
CA SER A 321 11.21 16.41 11.91
C SER A 321 10.46 17.35 12.86
N MET A 322 10.45 17.10 14.17
CA MET A 322 9.97 18.06 15.18
C MET A 322 10.95 19.23 15.41
N ILE A 323 12.23 19.07 15.03
CA ILE A 323 13.29 20.07 15.22
C ILE A 323 13.59 20.84 13.93
N SER A 324 13.38 20.24 12.75
CA SER A 324 13.55 20.90 11.45
C SER A 324 12.28 21.64 11.04
N LYS A 325 12.21 22.94 11.34
CA LYS A 325 11.48 23.90 10.49
C LYS A 325 12.48 24.37 9.44
N GLY A 326 12.22 24.04 8.18
CA GLY A 326 13.11 24.32 7.05
C GLY A 326 13.16 23.10 6.15
#